data_AF-A0A6A4U507-F1
#
_entry.id   AF-A0A6A4U507-F1
#
_cell.length_a   1.000
_cell.length_b   1.000
_cell.length_c   1.000
_cell.angle_alpha   90.00
_cell.angle_beta   90.00
_cell.angle_gamma   90.00
#
_symmetry.space_group_name_H-M   'P 1'
#
loop_
_entity.id
_entity.type
_entity.pdbx_description
1 polymer ?
#
loop_
_entity_poly.entity_id
_entity_poly.type
_entity_poly.pdbx_seq_one_letter_code
_entity_poly.pdbx_strand_id
1 'polypeptide(L)'
;LLPLATWGIAGSSGLSPGQRVLVFLATGLWLGQVGHPAAHELIHRPRREHFRLGAAVYTAILFGQHASAHRLVHHRHVASTDDPNTARDGESFYRFAPRAWMGSFRQGLEAERALRQRASHFGLNPYLAYIAGGLAALILAATIAGLPGVLAWTGLALHAQSQILLSDYVQHYGLTRTRRPDGKLEPVGPAHSWNTAHWFTSAMMLNAPRHSDHHVHPSRPFPALRLPDDAPRLPWPLPFACTLALAPRLWRRSVGPHLSRWRKSRPPETPADTAA
;
A
#
# COMPACT_ATOMS: atom_id res chain seq x y z
N LEU A 1 -2.13 15.99 12.55
CA LEU A 1 -0.82 15.40 12.94
C LEU A 1 0.34 15.95 12.11
N LEU A 2 0.34 15.82 10.78
CA LEU A 2 1.47 16.25 9.93
C LEU A 2 1.95 17.71 10.16
N PRO A 3 1.10 18.75 10.20
CA PRO A 3 1.56 20.11 10.48
C PRO A 3 2.30 20.25 11.82
N LEU A 4 1.74 19.64 12.87
CA LEU A 4 2.32 19.68 14.22
C LEU A 4 3.64 18.92 14.29
N ALA A 5 3.73 17.75 13.64
CA ALA A 5 4.96 17.00 13.57
C ALA A 5 6.04 17.76 12.78
N THR A 6 5.68 18.37 11.66
CA THR A 6 6.59 19.24 10.88
C THR A 6 7.10 20.41 11.71
N TRP A 7 6.23 21.10 12.45
CA TRP A 7 6.65 22.14 13.39
C TRP A 7 7.57 21.59 14.50
N GLY A 8 7.25 20.44 15.08
CA GLY A 8 8.07 19.78 16.08
C GLY A 8 9.48 19.45 15.56
N ILE A 9 9.56 18.89 14.35
CA ILE A 9 10.80 18.39 13.73
C ILE A 9 11.66 19.53 13.18
N ALA A 10 11.06 20.52 12.53
CA ALA A 10 11.78 21.53 11.75
C ALA A 10 11.59 22.97 12.25
N GLY A 11 10.56 23.24 13.05
CA GLY A 11 10.25 24.57 13.57
C GLY A 11 10.97 24.92 14.87
N SER A 12 10.57 26.05 15.47
CA SER A 12 11.04 26.59 16.75
C SER A 12 10.40 25.88 17.97
N SER A 13 10.37 24.55 17.96
CA SER A 13 9.70 23.73 18.97
C SER A 13 10.44 23.59 20.31
N GLY A 14 11.69 24.06 20.40
CA GLY A 14 12.55 23.84 21.57
C GLY A 14 13.06 22.39 21.74
N LEU A 15 12.69 21.47 20.85
CA LEU A 15 13.15 20.08 20.91
C LEU A 15 14.63 19.97 20.55
N SER A 16 15.35 19.13 21.31
CA SER A 16 16.73 18.75 21.02
C SER A 16 16.82 17.93 19.71
N PRO A 17 18.00 17.83 19.07
CA PRO A 17 18.17 17.03 17.86
C PRO A 17 17.69 15.58 18.00
N GLY A 18 18.00 14.92 19.12
CA GLY A 18 17.56 13.55 19.39
C GLY A 18 16.04 13.43 19.51
N GLN A 19 15.38 14.39 20.18
CA GLN A 19 13.92 14.42 20.27
C GLN A 19 13.26 14.63 18.90
N ARG A 20 13.83 15.48 18.04
CA ARG A 20 13.34 15.68 16.66
C ARG A 20 13.40 14.39 15.84
N VAL A 21 14.48 13.63 15.95
CA VAL A 21 14.61 12.30 15.31
C VAL A 21 13.54 11.34 15.82
N LEU A 22 13.33 11.27 17.14
CA LEU A 22 12.30 10.42 17.74
C LEU A 22 10.89 10.80 17.28
N VAL A 23 10.57 12.10 17.22
CA VAL A 23 9.28 12.58 16.70
C VAL A 23 9.11 12.21 15.22
N PHE A 24 10.15 12.35 14.40
CA PHE A 24 10.12 11.94 13.00
C PHE A 24 9.83 10.44 12.85
N LEU A 25 10.57 9.59 13.56
CA LEU A 25 10.41 8.14 13.49
C LEU A 25 9.04 7.70 14.02
N ALA A 26 8.62 8.18 15.20
CA ALA A 26 7.34 7.84 15.80
C ALA A 26 6.16 8.29 14.93
N THR A 27 6.20 9.52 14.41
CA THR A 27 5.14 10.03 13.52
C THR A 27 5.10 9.24 12.22
N GLY A 28 6.25 8.98 11.60
CA GLY A 28 6.32 8.23 10.36
C GLY A 28 5.82 6.79 10.51
N LEU A 29 6.19 6.10 11.60
CA LEU A 29 5.68 4.77 11.92
C LEU A 29 4.17 4.80 12.15
N TRP A 30 3.64 5.79 12.89
CA TRP A 30 2.20 5.91 13.10
C TRP A 30 1.45 6.14 11.79
N LEU A 31 1.95 7.00 10.90
CA LEU A 31 1.35 7.26 9.59
C LEU A 31 1.27 5.98 8.74
N GLY A 32 2.32 5.16 8.73
CA GLY A 32 2.39 3.94 7.94
C GLY A 32 1.67 2.73 8.56
N GLN A 33 1.67 2.58 9.89
CA GLN A 33 1.17 1.39 10.56
C GLN A 33 -0.25 1.54 11.13
N VAL A 34 -0.70 2.77 11.39
CA VAL A 34 -2.03 3.07 11.95
C VAL A 34 -2.83 3.94 10.99
N GLY A 35 -2.26 5.05 10.54
CA GLY A 35 -2.91 6.00 9.63
C GLY A 35 -3.27 5.37 8.28
N HIS A 36 -2.35 4.61 7.69
CA HIS A 36 -2.55 3.96 6.41
C HIS A 36 -3.69 2.92 6.43
N PRO A 37 -3.72 1.92 7.34
CA PRO A 37 -4.85 0.97 7.38
C PRO A 37 -6.21 1.66 7.52
N ALA A 38 -6.32 2.71 8.35
CA ALA A 38 -7.55 3.47 8.47
C ALA A 38 -7.92 4.21 7.16
N ALA A 39 -6.97 4.90 6.53
CA ALA A 39 -7.19 5.58 5.25
C ALA A 39 -7.54 4.61 4.12
N HIS A 40 -6.91 3.42 4.13
CA HIS A 40 -7.16 2.34 3.20
C HIS A 40 -8.59 1.81 3.33
N GLU A 41 -9.07 1.55 4.54
CA GLU A 41 -10.45 1.12 4.74
C GLU A 41 -11.44 2.17 4.22
N LEU A 42 -11.17 3.44 4.52
CA LEU A 42 -12.00 4.58 4.12
C LEU A 42 -12.16 4.71 2.61
N ILE A 43 -11.08 4.51 1.83
CA ILE A 43 -11.19 4.54 0.36
C ILE A 43 -12.06 3.40 -0.19
N HIS A 44 -12.27 2.30 0.54
CA HIS A 44 -13.13 1.20 0.10
C HIS A 44 -14.60 1.33 0.54
N ARG A 45 -14.93 2.37 1.33
CA ARG A 45 -16.32 2.56 1.78
C ARG A 45 -17.18 3.20 0.68
N PRO A 46 -18.47 2.83 0.56
CA PRO A 46 -19.36 3.37 -0.48
C PRO A 46 -19.73 4.84 -0.25
N ARG A 47 -19.71 5.29 1.00
CA ARG A 47 -19.97 6.67 1.40
C ARG A 47 -18.90 7.61 0.86
N ARG A 48 -19.30 8.66 0.14
CA ARG A 48 -18.39 9.56 -0.58
C ARG A 48 -17.50 10.36 0.37
N GLU A 49 -18.03 10.72 1.53
CA GLU A 49 -17.34 11.40 2.61
C GLU A 49 -16.19 10.57 3.18
N HIS A 50 -16.39 9.26 3.37
CA HIS A 50 -15.34 8.35 3.81
C HIS A 50 -14.25 8.24 2.75
N PHE A 51 -14.62 8.04 1.48
CA PHE A 51 -13.67 8.00 0.37
C PHE A 51 -12.84 9.29 0.29
N ARG A 52 -13.48 10.46 0.38
CA ARG A 52 -12.80 11.76 0.36
C ARG A 52 -11.84 11.93 1.52
N LEU A 53 -12.21 11.48 2.72
CA LEU A 53 -11.33 11.54 3.88
C LEU A 53 -10.10 10.64 3.69
N GLY A 54 -10.28 9.39 3.26
CA GLY A 54 -9.17 8.49 2.96
C GLY A 54 -8.24 9.05 1.87
N ALA A 55 -8.83 9.54 0.77
CA ALA A 55 -8.08 10.19 -0.31
C ALA A 55 -7.31 11.43 0.17
N ALA A 56 -7.92 12.26 1.03
CA ALA A 56 -7.26 13.43 1.61
C ALA A 56 -6.06 13.05 2.50
N VAL A 57 -6.16 11.97 3.28
CA VAL A 57 -5.02 11.44 4.05
C VAL A 57 -3.87 11.02 3.12
N TYR A 58 -4.17 10.25 2.07
CA TYR A 58 -3.16 9.87 1.07
C TYR A 58 -2.56 11.08 0.36
N THR A 59 -3.36 12.08 0.01
CA THR A 59 -2.88 13.34 -0.58
C THR A 59 -1.96 14.10 0.37
N ALA A 60 -2.29 14.16 1.66
CA ALA A 60 -1.45 14.84 2.66
C ALA A 60 -0.08 14.18 2.83
N ILE A 61 0.03 12.86 2.66
CA ILE A 61 1.32 12.14 2.61
C ILE A 61 1.90 12.05 1.19
N LEU A 62 1.46 12.92 0.27
CA LEU A 62 1.97 13.04 -1.10
C LEU A 62 1.84 11.75 -1.94
N PHE A 63 0.80 10.95 -1.64
CA PHE A 63 0.54 9.65 -2.24
C PHE A 63 -0.92 9.48 -2.70
N GLY A 64 -1.57 10.60 -3.06
CA GLY A 64 -3.00 10.64 -3.39
C GLY A 64 -3.43 9.66 -4.50
N GLN A 65 -2.55 9.39 -5.48
CA GLN A 65 -2.79 8.43 -6.55
C GLN A 65 -3.13 7.02 -6.05
N HIS A 66 -2.67 6.65 -4.85
CA HIS A 66 -2.97 5.34 -4.27
C HIS A 66 -4.48 5.13 -4.13
N ALA A 67 -5.26 6.16 -3.79
CA ALA A 67 -6.72 6.04 -3.67
C ALA A 67 -7.40 5.59 -4.99
N SER A 68 -6.90 6.03 -6.14
CA SER A 68 -7.39 5.61 -7.46
C SER A 68 -6.75 4.29 -7.90
N ALA A 69 -5.41 4.22 -7.92
CA ALA A 69 -4.67 3.08 -8.45
C ALA A 69 -4.97 1.79 -7.67
N HIS A 70 -5.05 1.87 -6.34
CA HIS A 70 -5.33 0.69 -5.53
C HIS A 70 -6.70 0.06 -5.89
N ARG A 71 -7.75 0.89 -6.03
CA ARG A 71 -9.11 0.44 -6.33
C ARG A 71 -9.34 0.04 -7.78
N LEU A 72 -8.84 0.86 -8.71
CA LEU A 72 -9.17 0.72 -10.13
C LEU A 72 -8.22 -0.23 -10.87
N VAL A 73 -7.00 -0.41 -10.34
CA VAL A 73 -5.95 -1.22 -10.96
C VAL A 73 -5.63 -2.41 -10.08
N HIS A 74 -5.09 -2.18 -8.88
CA HIS A 74 -4.53 -3.25 -8.07
C HIS A 74 -5.58 -4.31 -7.70
N HIS A 75 -6.73 -3.96 -7.13
CA HIS A 75 -7.79 -4.96 -6.83
C HIS A 75 -8.25 -5.78 -8.04
N ARG A 76 -8.18 -5.21 -9.25
CA ARG A 76 -8.57 -5.89 -10.49
C ARG A 76 -7.48 -6.86 -10.98
N HIS A 77 -6.24 -6.43 -10.91
CA HIS A 77 -5.09 -7.08 -11.55
C HIS A 77 -4.12 -7.74 -10.57
N VAL A 78 -4.37 -7.66 -9.26
CA VAL A 78 -3.51 -8.21 -8.20
C VAL A 78 -3.12 -9.65 -8.50
N ALA A 79 -1.89 -9.99 -8.13
CA ALA A 79 -1.24 -11.26 -8.40
C ALA A 79 -1.08 -11.53 -9.92
N SER A 80 -0.83 -10.50 -10.73
CA SER A 80 -0.57 -10.65 -12.18
C SER A 80 0.49 -9.68 -12.68
N THR A 81 0.94 -9.87 -13.93
CA THR A 81 1.90 -8.95 -14.57
C THR A 81 1.30 -7.58 -14.91
N ASP A 82 -0.03 -7.50 -14.97
CA ASP A 82 -0.76 -6.27 -15.26
C ASP A 82 -0.76 -5.31 -14.05
N ASP A 83 -0.57 -5.81 -12.83
CA ASP A 83 -0.54 -5.00 -11.60
C ASP A 83 0.88 -4.57 -11.19
N PRO A 84 1.16 -3.25 -11.15
CA PRO A 84 2.43 -2.73 -10.66
C PRO A 84 2.75 -3.13 -9.21
N ASN A 85 1.74 -3.31 -8.35
CA ASN A 85 1.93 -3.66 -6.92
C ASN A 85 2.06 -5.16 -6.67
N THR A 86 2.05 -6.00 -7.69
CA THR A 86 2.38 -7.41 -7.55
C THR A 86 3.90 -7.59 -7.51
N ALA A 87 4.39 -8.12 -6.39
CA ALA A 87 5.82 -8.38 -6.19
C ALA A 87 6.22 -9.73 -6.76
N ARG A 88 7.23 -9.73 -7.64
CA ARG A 88 7.65 -10.94 -8.34
C ARG A 88 8.58 -11.77 -7.48
N ASP A 89 8.57 -13.09 -7.68
CA ASP A 89 9.55 -13.96 -7.06
C ASP A 89 10.97 -13.54 -7.48
N GLY A 90 11.90 -13.51 -6.53
CA GLY A 90 13.27 -13.04 -6.73
C GLY A 90 13.45 -11.51 -6.78
N GLU A 91 12.39 -10.74 -7.00
CA GLU A 91 12.46 -9.27 -7.05
C GLU A 91 12.80 -8.68 -5.68
N SER A 92 13.73 -7.73 -5.62
CA SER A 92 14.02 -7.00 -4.38
C SER A 92 13.02 -5.86 -4.16
N PHE A 93 12.79 -5.48 -2.90
CA PHE A 93 11.99 -4.29 -2.57
C PHE A 93 12.47 -3.03 -3.33
N TYR A 94 13.79 -2.87 -3.48
CA TYR A 94 14.37 -1.71 -4.19
C TYR A 94 14.10 -1.69 -5.70
N ARG A 95 13.86 -2.84 -6.34
CA ARG A 95 13.41 -2.92 -7.74
C ARG A 95 11.89 -2.76 -7.83
N PHE A 96 11.18 -3.34 -6.87
CA PHE A 96 9.74 -3.28 -6.77
C PHE A 96 9.23 -1.85 -6.53
N ALA A 97 9.73 -1.15 -5.52
CA ALA A 97 9.20 0.14 -5.05
C ALA A 97 9.07 1.20 -6.16
N PRO A 98 10.12 1.52 -6.95
CA PRO A 98 9.99 2.49 -8.03
C PRO A 98 9.06 2.00 -9.15
N ARG A 99 9.10 0.71 -9.48
CA ARG A 99 8.21 0.09 -10.49
C ARG A 99 6.74 0.19 -10.07
N ALA A 100 6.44 -0.18 -8.83
CA ALA A 100 5.12 -0.15 -8.23
C ALA A 100 4.60 1.29 -8.13
N TRP A 101 5.42 2.22 -7.63
CA TRP A 101 5.04 3.63 -7.49
C TRP A 101 4.72 4.28 -8.84
N MET A 102 5.64 4.20 -9.81
CA MET A 102 5.49 4.83 -11.12
C MET A 102 4.38 4.16 -11.95
N GLY A 103 4.32 2.83 -11.92
CA GLY A 103 3.29 2.06 -12.60
C GLY A 103 1.90 2.36 -12.06
N SER A 104 1.74 2.39 -10.73
CA SER A 104 0.46 2.73 -10.09
C SER A 104 0.00 4.13 -10.45
N PHE A 105 0.92 5.10 -10.46
CA PHE A 105 0.59 6.47 -10.85
C PHE A 105 0.05 6.52 -12.29
N ARG A 106 0.77 5.91 -13.24
CA ARG A 106 0.42 5.92 -14.67
C ARG A 106 -0.89 5.17 -14.94
N GLN A 107 -0.97 3.91 -14.53
CA GLN A 107 -2.16 3.08 -14.77
C GLN A 107 -3.40 3.61 -14.03
N GLY A 108 -3.24 4.14 -12.81
CA GLY A 108 -4.34 4.78 -12.09
C GLY A 108 -4.86 6.03 -12.79
N LEU A 109 -3.98 6.84 -13.39
CA LEU A 109 -4.35 8.04 -14.14
C LEU A 109 -5.11 7.66 -15.41
N GLU A 110 -4.64 6.64 -16.12
CA GLU A 110 -5.29 6.09 -17.31
C GLU A 110 -6.67 5.52 -16.97
N ALA A 111 -6.80 4.77 -15.88
CA ALA A 111 -8.08 4.25 -15.43
C ALA A 111 -9.10 5.37 -15.11
N GLU A 112 -8.68 6.42 -14.40
CA GLU A 112 -9.54 7.57 -14.09
C GLU A 112 -9.94 8.37 -15.34
N ARG A 113 -9.04 8.46 -16.34
CA ARG A 113 -9.34 9.07 -17.65
C ARG A 113 -10.36 8.23 -18.43
N ALA A 114 -10.15 6.92 -18.51
CA ALA A 114 -11.05 6.01 -19.20
C ALA A 114 -12.46 6.00 -18.61
N LEU A 115 -12.60 6.09 -17.28
CA LEU A 115 -13.90 6.22 -16.62
C LEU A 115 -14.65 7.47 -17.09
N ARG A 116 -13.97 8.61 -17.19
CA ARG A 116 -14.56 9.91 -17.59
C ARG A 116 -14.89 10.02 -19.07
N GLN A 117 -14.21 9.24 -19.91
CA GLN A 117 -14.56 9.13 -21.33
C GLN A 117 -15.85 8.32 -21.54
N ARG A 118 -16.23 7.47 -20.58
CA ARG A 118 -17.54 6.80 -20.60
C ARG A 118 -18.59 7.79 -20.11
N ALA A 119 -19.68 7.93 -20.86
CA ALA A 119 -20.72 8.97 -20.70
C ALA A 119 -21.42 9.04 -19.32
N SER A 120 -21.06 8.18 -18.36
CA SER A 120 -21.64 8.08 -17.02
C SER A 120 -20.82 8.74 -15.91
N HIS A 121 -19.62 9.26 -16.18
CA HIS A 121 -18.76 9.85 -15.14
C HIS A 121 -18.45 11.33 -15.41
N PHE A 122 -19.21 12.20 -14.75
CA PHE A 122 -19.00 13.65 -14.80
C PHE A 122 -18.04 14.12 -13.69
N GLY A 123 -17.15 15.06 -14.03
CA GLY A 123 -16.28 15.78 -13.08
C GLY A 123 -14.78 15.69 -13.37
N LEU A 124 -14.00 16.52 -12.67
CA LEU A 124 -12.55 16.60 -12.82
C LEU A 124 -11.86 15.27 -12.47
N ASN A 125 -10.72 15.01 -13.12
CA ASN A 125 -9.87 13.88 -12.78
C ASN A 125 -9.30 14.08 -11.36
N PRO A 126 -9.42 13.11 -10.44
CA PRO A 126 -9.00 13.30 -9.05
C PRO A 126 -7.50 13.53 -8.91
N TYR A 127 -6.68 13.16 -9.92
CA TYR A 127 -5.26 13.49 -9.94
C TYR A 127 -5.00 15.00 -9.86
N LEU A 128 -5.90 15.84 -10.40
CA LEU A 128 -5.80 17.29 -10.22
C LEU A 128 -5.93 17.67 -8.74
N ALA A 129 -6.88 17.07 -8.02
CA ALA A 129 -7.04 17.28 -6.58
C ALA A 129 -5.87 16.69 -5.78
N TYR A 130 -5.33 15.54 -6.18
CA TYR A 130 -4.18 14.92 -5.53
C TYR A 130 -2.93 15.79 -5.67
N ILE A 131 -2.65 16.31 -6.87
CA ILE A 131 -1.51 17.19 -7.12
C ILE A 131 -1.70 18.54 -6.41
N ALA A 132 -2.86 19.17 -6.57
CA ALA A 132 -3.14 20.46 -5.93
C ALA A 132 -3.10 20.36 -4.39
N GLY A 133 -3.69 19.30 -3.82
CA GLY A 133 -3.65 19.06 -2.38
C GLY A 133 -2.25 18.73 -1.87
N GLY A 134 -1.44 18.00 -2.64
CA GLY A 134 -0.04 17.75 -2.32
C GLY A 134 0.79 19.04 -2.33
N LEU A 135 0.60 19.91 -3.35
CA LEU A 135 1.22 21.23 -3.41
C LEU A 135 0.79 22.11 -2.22
N ALA A 136 -0.49 22.11 -1.88
CA ALA A 136 -1.00 22.85 -0.72
C ALA A 136 -0.37 22.35 0.60
N ALA A 137 -0.17 21.03 0.75
CA ALA A 137 0.52 20.45 1.90
C ALA A 137 1.98 20.90 1.99
N LEU A 138 2.69 20.98 0.85
CA LEU A 138 4.07 21.47 0.80
C LEU A 138 4.17 22.98 1.05
N ILE A 139 3.22 23.77 0.55
CA ILE A 139 3.12 25.21 0.86
C ILE A 139 2.90 25.42 2.35
N LEU A 140 2.00 24.64 2.96
CA LEU A 140 1.79 24.67 4.41
C LEU A 140 3.05 24.27 5.18
N ALA A 141 3.79 23.27 4.71
CA ALA A 141 5.06 22.89 5.31
C ALA A 141 6.10 24.05 5.23
N ALA A 142 6.13 24.76 4.10
CA ALA A 142 6.99 25.93 3.90
C ALA A 142 6.59 27.10 4.81
N THR A 143 5.29 27.33 5.04
CA THR A 143 4.84 28.39 5.96
C THR A 143 5.16 28.09 7.42
N ILE A 144 5.27 26.81 7.79
CA ILE A 144 5.62 26.38 9.16
C ILE A 144 7.09 26.60 9.48
N ALA A 145 8.00 26.22 8.57
CA ALA A 145 9.45 26.23 8.86
C ALA A 145 10.33 26.41 7.62
N GLY A 146 9.83 27.02 6.55
CA GLY A 146 10.57 27.21 5.29
C GLY A 146 10.97 25.89 4.63
N LEU A 147 12.16 25.88 4.00
CA LEU A 147 12.72 24.68 3.37
C LEU A 147 12.86 23.49 4.35
N PRO A 148 13.36 23.66 5.60
CA PRO A 148 13.35 22.58 6.59
C PRO A 148 11.96 21.96 6.82
N GLY A 149 10.90 22.76 6.82
CA GLY A 149 9.52 22.27 6.95
C GLY A 149 9.11 21.40 5.76
N VAL A 150 9.41 21.85 4.54
CA VAL A 150 9.18 21.08 3.30
C VAL A 150 9.93 19.74 3.32
N LEU A 151 11.19 19.74 3.75
CA LEU A 151 12.01 18.53 3.86
C LEU A 151 11.47 17.57 4.93
N ALA A 152 11.06 18.08 6.09
CA ALA A 152 10.47 17.25 7.15
C ALA A 152 9.14 16.62 6.71
N TRP A 153 8.26 17.40 6.08
CA TRP A 153 6.98 16.88 5.56
C TRP A 153 7.21 15.83 4.47
N THR A 154 8.09 16.12 3.52
CA THR A 154 8.44 15.19 2.43
C THR A 154 9.08 13.91 2.99
N GLY A 155 9.96 14.03 3.99
CA GLY A 155 10.57 12.87 4.66
C GLY A 155 9.54 12.00 5.37
N LEU A 156 8.58 12.59 6.09
CA LEU A 156 7.46 11.86 6.72
C LEU A 156 6.58 11.17 5.67
N ALA A 157 6.27 11.88 4.58
CA ALA A 157 5.51 11.35 3.44
C ALA A 157 6.22 10.13 2.82
N LEU A 158 7.51 10.26 2.49
CA LEU A 158 8.31 9.18 1.92
C LEU A 158 8.46 7.99 2.88
N HIS A 159 8.60 8.24 4.18
CA HIS A 159 8.66 7.19 5.19
C HIS A 159 7.32 6.45 5.33
N ALA A 160 6.17 7.14 5.23
CA ALA A 160 4.87 6.49 5.19
C ALA A 160 4.67 5.70 3.88
N GLN A 161 5.03 6.29 2.73
CA GLN A 161 4.96 5.64 1.42
C GLN A 161 5.81 4.37 1.35
N SER A 162 7.02 4.37 1.91
CA SER A 162 7.87 3.18 1.93
C SER A 162 7.25 2.04 2.74
N GLN A 163 6.56 2.35 3.84
CA GLN A 163 5.84 1.35 4.64
C GLN A 163 4.63 0.77 3.88
N ILE A 164 3.88 1.59 3.15
CA ILE A 164 2.78 1.15 2.29
C ILE A 164 3.31 0.19 1.21
N LEU A 165 4.35 0.61 0.49
CA LEU A 165 4.97 -0.21 -0.56
C LEU A 165 5.61 -1.49 -0.01
N LEU A 166 6.18 -1.46 1.20
CA LEU A 166 6.69 -2.66 1.87
C LEU A 166 5.57 -3.63 2.21
N SER A 167 4.42 -3.13 2.70
CA SER A 167 3.24 -3.94 2.97
C SER A 167 2.76 -4.63 1.70
N ASP A 168 2.57 -3.87 0.62
CA ASP A 168 2.16 -4.41 -0.68
C ASP A 168 3.17 -5.44 -1.20
N TYR A 169 4.48 -5.13 -1.12
CA TYR A 169 5.55 -6.03 -1.54
C TYR A 169 5.49 -7.36 -0.80
N VAL A 170 5.42 -7.33 0.53
CA VAL A 170 5.41 -8.53 1.38
C VAL A 170 4.13 -9.33 1.16
N GLN A 171 2.98 -8.66 1.13
CA GLN A 171 1.68 -9.33 1.04
C GLN A 171 1.42 -9.93 -0.34
N HIS A 172 2.09 -9.44 -1.39
CA HIS A 172 1.96 -9.97 -2.76
C HIS A 172 3.20 -10.71 -3.27
N TYR A 173 4.17 -11.01 -2.40
CA TYR A 173 5.44 -11.60 -2.82
C TYR A 173 5.31 -12.99 -3.43
N GLY A 174 5.56 -13.10 -4.74
CA GLY A 174 5.73 -14.36 -5.46
C GLY A 174 4.45 -15.17 -5.66
N LEU A 175 3.29 -14.64 -5.24
CA LEU A 175 1.97 -15.23 -5.41
C LEU A 175 1.33 -14.65 -6.68
N THR A 176 1.04 -15.53 -7.64
CA THR A 176 0.48 -15.15 -8.93
C THR A 176 -0.79 -15.94 -9.23
N ARG A 177 -1.68 -15.30 -9.96
CA ARG A 177 -2.85 -15.88 -10.61
C ARG A 177 -2.43 -16.57 -11.88
N THR A 178 -3.22 -17.55 -12.25
CA THR A 178 -3.17 -18.15 -13.57
C THR A 178 -3.89 -17.28 -14.60
N ARG A 179 -3.29 -17.16 -15.79
CA ARG A 179 -3.99 -16.68 -16.99
C ARG A 179 -4.59 -17.89 -17.72
N ARG A 180 -5.90 -17.83 -17.95
CA ARG A 180 -6.68 -18.89 -18.62
C ARG A 180 -6.41 -18.88 -20.13
N PRO A 181 -6.74 -19.97 -20.86
CA PRO A 181 -6.57 -20.04 -22.32
C PRO A 181 -7.28 -18.91 -23.10
N ASP A 182 -8.33 -18.32 -22.55
CA ASP A 182 -9.05 -17.17 -23.12
C ASP A 182 -8.36 -15.82 -22.87
N GLY A 183 -7.18 -15.83 -22.26
CA GLY A 183 -6.38 -14.64 -21.92
C GLY A 183 -6.81 -13.92 -20.64
N LYS A 184 -7.90 -14.35 -19.97
CA LYS A 184 -8.38 -13.73 -18.73
C LYS A 184 -7.68 -14.31 -17.51
N LEU A 185 -7.49 -13.48 -16.48
CA LEU A 185 -7.00 -13.95 -15.19
C LEU A 185 -8.09 -14.73 -14.45
N GLU A 186 -7.72 -15.83 -13.79
CA GLU A 186 -8.63 -16.52 -12.86
C GLU A 186 -9.10 -15.56 -11.75
N PRO A 187 -10.31 -15.67 -11.17
CA PRO A 187 -10.76 -14.76 -10.12
C PRO A 187 -9.76 -14.61 -8.96
N VAL A 188 -9.72 -13.41 -8.36
CA VAL A 188 -8.95 -13.18 -7.13
C VAL A 188 -9.51 -14.08 -6.03
N GLY A 189 -8.64 -14.65 -5.21
CA GLY A 189 -8.96 -15.72 -4.28
C GLY A 189 -7.98 -15.76 -3.10
N PRO A 190 -8.25 -16.58 -2.07
CA PRO A 190 -7.44 -16.66 -0.87
C PRO A 190 -5.95 -16.93 -1.14
N ALA A 191 -5.65 -17.65 -2.22
CA ALA A 191 -4.29 -18.04 -2.61
C ALA A 191 -3.40 -16.91 -3.17
N HIS A 192 -3.97 -15.72 -3.44
CA HIS A 192 -3.31 -14.65 -4.20
C HIS A 192 -2.70 -13.54 -3.33
N SER A 193 -2.65 -13.74 -2.00
CA SER A 193 -1.94 -12.85 -1.08
C SER A 193 -1.60 -13.53 0.24
N TRP A 194 -0.48 -13.12 0.83
CA TRP A 194 -0.07 -13.54 2.16
C TRP A 194 -0.90 -12.86 3.24
N ASN A 195 -1.25 -13.61 4.27
CA ASN A 195 -1.92 -13.13 5.46
C ASN A 195 -1.00 -13.15 6.69
N THR A 196 -1.34 -12.37 7.72
CA THR A 196 -0.77 -12.51 9.07
C THR A 196 -1.88 -12.52 10.13
N ALA A 197 -1.64 -13.20 11.25
CA ALA A 197 -2.65 -13.47 12.28
C ALA A 197 -2.25 -12.98 13.69
N HIS A 198 -1.15 -12.24 13.80
CA HIS A 198 -0.56 -11.85 15.08
C HIS A 198 -1.40 -10.75 15.72
N TRP A 199 -1.96 -11.04 16.90
CA TRP A 199 -2.97 -10.21 17.56
C TRP A 199 -2.62 -8.72 17.66
N PHE A 200 -1.37 -8.38 18.00
CA PHE A 200 -0.95 -6.99 18.18
C PHE A 200 -0.97 -6.22 16.86
N THR A 201 -0.37 -6.81 15.81
CA THR A 201 -0.40 -6.22 14.47
C THR A 201 -1.80 -6.18 13.89
N SER A 202 -2.61 -7.22 14.13
CA SER A 202 -4.02 -7.22 13.75
C SER A 202 -4.79 -6.07 14.42
N ALA A 203 -4.62 -5.84 15.72
CA ALA A 203 -5.26 -4.73 16.41
C ALA A 203 -4.79 -3.37 15.90
N MET A 204 -3.47 -3.18 15.78
CA MET A 204 -2.85 -1.93 15.30
C MET A 204 -3.30 -1.56 13.88
N MET A 205 -3.44 -2.55 13.00
CA MET A 205 -3.79 -2.37 11.59
C MET A 205 -5.26 -2.70 11.30
N LEU A 206 -6.13 -2.70 12.32
CA LEU A 206 -7.58 -2.93 12.20
C LEU A 206 -7.99 -4.27 11.56
N ASN A 207 -7.08 -5.26 11.51
CA ASN A 207 -7.16 -6.53 10.79
C ASN A 207 -6.89 -6.47 9.28
N ALA A 208 -6.40 -5.34 8.74
CA ALA A 208 -5.93 -5.26 7.35
C ALA A 208 -5.00 -6.41 6.91
N PRO A 209 -4.11 -6.97 7.77
CA PRO A 209 -3.28 -8.10 7.39
C PRO A 209 -4.01 -9.42 7.10
N ARG A 210 -5.34 -9.50 7.32
CA ARG A 210 -6.23 -10.53 6.76
C ARG A 210 -6.48 -10.22 5.27
N HIS A 211 -5.39 -10.08 4.52
CA HIS A 211 -5.31 -9.40 3.24
C HIS A 211 -6.05 -10.13 2.12
N SER A 212 -6.06 -11.47 2.17
CA SER A 212 -6.69 -12.24 1.11
C SER A 212 -8.20 -12.09 1.11
N ASP A 213 -8.83 -12.04 2.28
CA ASP A 213 -10.26 -11.76 2.40
C ASP A 213 -10.60 -10.32 2.00
N HIS A 214 -9.69 -9.36 2.25
CA HIS A 214 -9.84 -7.99 1.76
C HIS A 214 -9.86 -7.93 0.23
N HIS A 215 -8.98 -8.67 -0.44
CA HIS A 215 -8.94 -8.74 -1.91
C HIS A 215 -10.13 -9.46 -2.53
N VAL A 216 -10.65 -10.48 -1.85
CA VAL A 216 -11.86 -11.19 -2.31
C VAL A 216 -13.13 -10.35 -2.04
N HIS A 217 -13.15 -9.59 -0.94
CA HIS A 217 -14.31 -8.81 -0.50
C HIS A 217 -13.91 -7.40 -0.06
N PRO A 218 -13.52 -6.50 -0.98
CA PRO A 218 -12.99 -5.17 -0.64
C PRO A 218 -13.98 -4.27 0.12
N SER A 219 -15.29 -4.50 -0.06
CA SER A 219 -16.34 -3.78 0.67
C SER A 219 -16.53 -4.24 2.12
N ARG A 220 -15.98 -5.41 2.51
CA ARG A 220 -16.05 -5.90 3.90
C ARG A 220 -15.26 -4.95 4.81
N PRO A 221 -15.83 -4.48 5.94
CA PRO A 221 -15.10 -3.64 6.88
C PRO A 221 -14.01 -4.47 7.57
N PHE A 222 -12.91 -3.82 7.94
CA PHE A 222 -11.73 -4.52 8.44
C PHE A 222 -11.98 -5.36 9.70
N PRO A 223 -12.77 -4.90 10.69
CA PRO A 223 -13.13 -5.73 11.86
C PRO A 223 -13.84 -7.05 11.50
N ALA A 224 -14.51 -7.11 10.35
CA ALA A 224 -15.23 -8.29 9.88
C ALA A 224 -14.41 -9.19 8.94
N LEU A 225 -13.17 -8.81 8.59
CA LEU A 225 -12.32 -9.61 7.71
C LEU A 225 -12.08 -10.99 8.33
N ARG A 226 -12.13 -12.02 7.49
CA ARG A 226 -11.93 -13.41 7.88
C ARG A 226 -10.51 -13.82 7.54
N LEU A 227 -10.03 -14.85 8.24
CA LEU A 227 -8.74 -15.46 7.95
C LEU A 227 -8.98 -16.92 7.55
N PRO A 228 -9.10 -17.23 6.25
CA PRO A 228 -9.34 -18.59 5.78
C PRO A 228 -8.18 -19.52 6.12
N ASP A 229 -8.48 -20.79 6.39
CA ASP A 229 -7.45 -21.81 6.69
C ASP A 229 -6.73 -22.29 5.43
N ASP A 230 -7.38 -22.16 4.28
CA ASP A 230 -6.86 -22.45 2.94
C ASP A 230 -6.18 -21.22 2.28
N ALA A 231 -5.54 -20.36 3.07
CA ALA A 231 -4.83 -19.17 2.60
C ALA A 231 -3.35 -19.17 3.04
N PRO A 232 -2.42 -18.62 2.25
CA PRO A 232 -1.02 -18.55 2.64
C PRO A 232 -0.86 -17.57 3.81
N ARG A 233 -0.08 -17.98 4.81
CA ARG A 233 0.20 -17.20 6.01
C ARG A 233 1.70 -17.07 6.23
N LEU A 234 2.15 -15.86 6.53
CA LEU A 234 3.52 -15.62 6.98
C LEU A 234 3.63 -16.01 8.46
N PRO A 235 4.78 -16.57 8.89
CA PRO A 235 5.01 -16.91 10.31
C PRO A 235 5.28 -15.66 11.16
N TRP A 236 5.50 -14.50 10.52
CA TRP A 236 5.87 -13.26 11.18
C TRP A 236 4.74 -12.23 11.15
N PRO A 237 4.69 -11.33 12.16
CA PRO A 237 3.88 -10.13 12.06
C PRO A 237 4.31 -9.29 10.85
N LEU A 238 3.36 -8.61 10.21
CA LEU A 238 3.62 -7.88 8.97
C LEU A 238 4.76 -6.83 9.09
N PRO A 239 4.85 -5.98 10.14
CA PRO A 239 5.98 -5.07 10.31
C PRO A 239 7.33 -5.80 10.35
N PHE A 240 7.40 -6.96 11.00
CA PHE A 240 8.65 -7.73 11.05
C PHE A 240 9.01 -8.29 9.67
N ALA A 241 8.04 -8.84 8.93
CA ALA A 241 8.26 -9.27 7.55
C ALA A 241 8.74 -8.10 6.65
N CYS A 242 8.16 -6.91 6.81
CA CYS A 242 8.62 -5.69 6.12
C CYS A 242 10.06 -5.32 6.49
N THR A 243 10.47 -5.45 7.76
CA THR A 243 11.88 -5.21 8.14
C THR A 243 12.84 -6.24 7.53
N LEU A 244 12.43 -7.51 7.41
CA LEU A 244 13.23 -8.52 6.71
C LEU A 244 13.36 -8.19 5.22
N ALA A 245 12.30 -7.69 4.58
CA ALA A 245 12.24 -7.29 3.18
C ALA A 245 13.23 -6.17 2.81
N LEU A 246 13.63 -5.33 3.77
CA LEU A 246 14.68 -4.33 3.59
C LEU A 246 16.05 -4.95 3.31
N ALA A 247 16.29 -6.20 3.68
CA ALA A 247 17.50 -6.94 3.37
C ALA A 247 17.20 -8.06 2.35
N PRO A 248 17.35 -7.82 1.02
CA PRO A 248 16.83 -8.73 -0.01
C PRO A 248 17.34 -10.18 0.09
N ARG A 249 18.59 -10.37 0.53
CA ARG A 249 19.17 -11.71 0.74
C ARG A 249 18.51 -12.43 1.91
N LEU A 250 18.27 -11.71 3.01
CA LEU A 250 17.61 -12.26 4.19
C LEU A 250 16.14 -12.58 3.87
N TRP A 251 15.43 -11.63 3.25
CA TRP A 251 14.04 -11.83 2.82
C TRP A 251 13.86 -13.08 1.97
N ARG A 252 14.62 -13.22 0.87
CA ARG A 252 14.52 -14.39 -0.02
C ARG A 252 14.80 -15.71 0.71
N ARG A 253 15.80 -15.74 1.59
CA ARG A 253 16.12 -16.93 2.40
C ARG A 253 14.98 -17.27 3.37
N SER A 254 14.36 -16.26 3.98
CA SER A 254 13.29 -16.44 4.94
C SER A 254 11.96 -16.84 4.27
N VAL A 255 11.52 -16.12 3.24
CA VAL A 255 10.21 -16.36 2.59
C VAL A 255 10.22 -17.57 1.65
N GLY A 256 11.37 -17.90 1.05
CA GLY A 256 11.50 -18.95 0.03
C GLY A 256 10.91 -20.31 0.44
N PRO A 257 11.22 -20.86 1.62
CA PRO A 257 10.63 -22.12 2.10
C PRO A 257 9.10 -22.06 2.28
N HIS A 258 8.54 -20.90 2.62
CA HIS A 258 7.09 -20.73 2.75
C HIS A 258 6.41 -20.66 1.39
N LEU A 259 6.97 -19.88 0.46
CA LEU A 259 6.49 -19.77 -0.91
C LEU A 259 6.56 -21.12 -1.65
N SER A 260 7.66 -21.86 -1.49
CA SER A 260 7.82 -23.19 -2.08
C SER A 260 6.78 -24.19 -1.54
N ARG A 261 6.56 -24.22 -0.22
CA ARG A 261 5.53 -25.08 0.39
C ARG A 261 4.14 -24.74 -0.12
N TRP A 262 3.81 -23.44 -0.22
CA TRP A 262 2.53 -23.00 -0.75
C TRP A 262 2.31 -23.40 -2.21
N ARG A 263 3.34 -23.27 -3.06
CA ARG A 263 3.25 -23.70 -4.46
C ARG A 263 3.00 -25.21 -4.58
N LYS A 264 3.66 -26.02 -3.74
CA LYS A 264 3.47 -27.49 -3.73
C LYS A 264 2.10 -27.94 -3.22
N SER A 265 1.42 -27.14 -2.40
CA SER A 265 0.07 -27.47 -1.92
C SER A 265 -1.04 -27.13 -2.93
N ARG A 266 -0.73 -26.43 -4.03
CA ARG A 266 -1.69 -26.18 -5.11
C ARG A 266 -1.67 -27.34 -6.13
N PRO A 267 -2.80 -27.64 -6.79
CA PRO A 267 -2.84 -28.63 -7.87
C PRO A 267 -1.78 -28.34 -8.94
N PRO A 268 -1.17 -29.35 -9.57
CA PRO A 268 -0.21 -29.13 -10.64
C PRO A 268 -0.86 -28.40 -11.82
N GLU A 269 -0.18 -27.33 -12.24
CA GLU A 269 -0.20 -26.68 -13.55
C GLU A 269 -1.46 -25.90 -14.00
N THR A 270 -1.27 -24.59 -14.00
CA THR A 270 -1.61 -23.73 -15.15
C THR A 270 -0.55 -22.62 -15.17
N PRO A 271 -0.08 -22.12 -16.34
CA PRO A 271 1.04 -21.18 -16.39
C PRO A 271 0.81 -20.00 -15.46
N ALA A 272 1.72 -19.81 -14.52
CA ALA A 272 1.72 -18.63 -13.67
C ALA A 272 1.87 -17.40 -14.55
N ASP A 273 1.12 -16.33 -14.28
CA ASP A 273 1.35 -15.04 -14.94
C ASP A 273 2.62 -14.40 -14.36
N THR A 274 3.76 -14.95 -14.74
CA THR A 274 5.09 -14.42 -14.42
C THR A 274 5.64 -13.71 -15.66
N ALA A 275 6.15 -12.50 -15.47
CA ALA A 275 6.96 -11.86 -16.51
C ALA A 275 8.22 -12.72 -16.75
N ALA A 276 8.52 -12.99 -18.02
CA ALA A 276 9.77 -13.62 -18.43
C ALA A 276 11.00 -12.83 -17.95
#